data_AF-A0A1I6ELC7-F1
#
_entry.id   AF-A0A1I6ELC7-F1
#
_cell.length_a   1.000
_cell.length_b   1.000
_cell.length_c   1.000
_cell.angle_alpha   90.00
_cell.angle_beta   90.00
_cell.angle_gamma   90.00
#
_symmetry.space_group_name_H-M   'P 1'
#
loop_
_entity.id
_entity.type
_entity.pdbx_description
1 polymer ?
#
loop_
_entity_poly.entity_id
_entity_poly.type
_entity_poly.pdbx_seq_one_letter_code
_entity_poly.pdbx_strand_id
1 'polypeptide(L)'
;MSALDEVAALPGGAELAALADKIETAQPQAVRDIASRWKQAAGKCGDQTNVLQRSVTQLDGAWEGKSSDGFVAYMANVTKCGTSMADALNSAATDLEAAANALETAKTSMSRICENLLSRARQTRQQLHGQPQEDVNSVIRGYCSEATSDAQPVVSQAESAVNAAAGTLKGRPGALTPKFSSLEDPNTQSFTPAPGKPVEWAPTAPPDDSTKTSSASDSKPAPTPTPAASGHGGGGGASGGGGGGGGGGEGGGGTGGLGSGGGPPSGSPPPGNVEEWIREAIKILQANGIPVTDENIDEIWKIIEKESSGNPHAINLWDSNAQAGTPSKGLMQCIDSTFNAHKLPGHDDIWNPIDNIIAGVRYTFSRYGGFEGHPGLKAMSQGGGYQGY
;
A
#
# COMPACT_ATOMS: atom_id res chain seq x y z
N MET A 1 -1.81 8.85 41.75
CA MET A 1 -2.71 7.71 41.54
C MET A 1 -3.06 7.70 40.08
N SER A 2 -2.87 6.56 39.41
CA SER A 2 -3.43 6.36 38.07
C SER A 2 -4.96 6.29 38.16
N ALA A 3 -5.67 6.45 37.04
CA ALA A 3 -7.12 6.24 37.00
C ALA A 3 -7.50 4.81 37.47
N LEU A 4 -6.60 3.85 37.25
CA LEU A 4 -6.76 2.46 37.65
C LEU A 4 -6.66 2.27 39.17
N ASP A 5 -5.73 2.98 39.83
CA ASP A 5 -5.64 3.01 41.29
C ASP A 5 -6.93 3.57 41.92
N GLU A 6 -7.50 4.61 41.29
CA GLU A 6 -8.74 5.22 41.75
C GLU A 6 -9.95 4.28 41.58
N VAL A 7 -10.02 3.54 40.47
CA VAL A 7 -11.06 2.51 40.24
C VAL A 7 -10.92 1.38 41.25
N ALA A 8 -9.70 0.88 41.50
CA ALA A 8 -9.44 -0.17 42.47
C ALA A 8 -9.81 0.25 43.90
N ALA A 9 -9.68 1.55 44.23
CA ALA A 9 -10.08 2.11 45.52
C ALA A 9 -11.60 2.28 45.70
N LEU A 10 -12.41 2.12 44.65
CA LEU A 10 -13.87 2.15 44.78
C LEU A 10 -14.40 0.88 45.45
N PRO A 11 -15.48 0.97 46.26
CA PRO A 11 -16.13 -0.22 46.81
C PRO A 11 -16.69 -1.08 45.66
N GLY A 12 -16.15 -2.29 45.49
CA GLY A 12 -16.51 -3.20 44.40
C GLY A 12 -15.74 -3.00 43.08
N GLY A 13 -14.76 -2.09 43.03
CA GLY A 13 -13.99 -1.79 41.81
C GLY A 13 -12.83 -2.76 41.51
N ALA A 14 -12.54 -3.71 42.40
CA ALA A 14 -11.38 -4.60 42.28
C ALA A 14 -11.42 -5.50 41.03
N GLU A 15 -12.60 -6.02 40.66
CA GLU A 15 -12.73 -6.88 39.47
C GLU A 15 -12.51 -6.09 38.18
N LEU A 16 -13.12 -4.92 38.05
CA LEU A 16 -12.91 -4.03 36.91
C LEU A 16 -11.44 -3.60 36.81
N ALA A 17 -10.79 -3.28 37.94
CA ALA A 17 -9.38 -2.94 37.95
C ALA A 17 -8.50 -4.10 37.44
N ALA A 18 -8.79 -5.35 37.83
CA ALA A 18 -8.06 -6.51 37.31
C ALA A 18 -8.24 -6.69 35.79
N LEU A 19 -9.46 -6.45 35.27
CA LEU A 19 -9.71 -6.48 33.82
C LEU A 19 -8.98 -5.34 33.09
N ALA A 20 -8.94 -4.15 33.68
CA ALA A 20 -8.28 -2.99 33.10
C ALA A 20 -6.75 -3.16 33.07
N ASP A 21 -6.14 -3.68 34.13
CA ASP A 21 -4.70 -3.96 34.22
C ASP A 21 -4.23 -4.92 33.11
N LYS A 22 -5.02 -5.95 32.84
CA LYS A 22 -4.78 -6.91 31.75
C LYS A 22 -4.71 -6.26 30.37
N ILE A 23 -5.49 -5.19 30.14
CA ILE A 23 -5.55 -4.46 28.88
C ILE A 23 -4.52 -3.33 28.84
N GLU A 24 -4.22 -2.69 29.97
CA GLU A 24 -3.26 -1.60 30.04
C GLU A 24 -1.84 -2.04 29.63
N THR A 25 -1.45 -3.25 30.05
CA THR A 25 -0.16 -3.85 29.70
C THR A 25 -0.05 -4.29 28.23
N ALA A 26 -1.15 -4.33 27.48
CA ALA A 26 -1.13 -4.71 26.08
C ALA A 26 -0.40 -3.68 25.21
N GLN A 27 0.37 -4.17 24.23
CA GLN A 27 1.21 -3.36 23.33
C GLN A 27 0.73 -3.45 21.87
N PRO A 28 -0.40 -2.82 21.50
CA PRO A 28 -0.93 -2.91 20.13
C PRO A 28 0.07 -2.39 19.08
N GLN A 29 0.84 -1.34 19.41
CA GLN A 29 1.84 -0.81 18.48
C GLN A 29 2.96 -1.81 18.18
N ALA A 30 3.46 -2.53 19.19
CA ALA A 30 4.49 -3.55 18.98
C ALA A 30 3.99 -4.67 18.04
N VAL A 31 2.71 -5.03 18.13
CA VAL A 31 2.08 -6.00 17.21
C VAL A 31 2.02 -5.44 15.78
N ARG A 32 1.67 -4.16 15.60
CA ARG A 32 1.68 -3.48 14.29
C ARG A 32 3.08 -3.42 13.69
N ASP A 33 4.09 -3.15 14.50
CA ASP A 33 5.48 -3.10 14.04
C ASP A 33 5.95 -4.46 13.51
N ILE A 34 5.54 -5.56 14.16
CA ILE A 34 5.80 -6.92 13.66
C ILE A 34 5.06 -7.15 12.34
N ALA A 35 3.78 -6.78 12.25
CA ALA A 35 3.00 -6.90 11.02
C ALA A 35 3.64 -6.15 9.85
N SER A 36 4.11 -4.92 10.09
CA SER A 36 4.84 -4.11 9.10
C SER A 36 6.10 -4.81 8.60
N ARG A 37 6.90 -5.40 9.50
CA ARG A 37 8.10 -6.18 9.11
C ARG A 37 7.75 -7.39 8.26
N TRP A 38 6.62 -8.05 8.53
CA TRP A 38 6.16 -9.19 7.73
C TRP A 38 5.68 -8.76 6.35
N LYS A 39 4.98 -7.63 6.23
CA LYS A 39 4.65 -7.03 4.92
C LYS A 39 5.89 -6.67 4.11
N GLN A 40 6.90 -6.07 4.75
CA GLN A 40 8.18 -5.78 4.10
C GLN A 40 8.88 -7.05 3.61
N ALA A 41 8.86 -8.11 4.41
CA ALA A 41 9.41 -9.41 4.00
C ALA A 41 8.62 -10.01 2.83
N ALA A 42 7.29 -9.91 2.85
CA ALA A 42 6.43 -10.35 1.76
C ALA A 42 6.73 -9.59 0.46
N GLY A 43 6.84 -8.26 0.53
CA GLY A 43 7.20 -7.41 -0.60
C GLY A 43 8.54 -7.82 -1.21
N LYS A 44 9.60 -7.93 -0.38
CA LYS A 44 10.92 -8.40 -0.82
C LYS A 44 10.87 -9.78 -1.46
N CYS A 45 10.08 -10.70 -0.91
CA CYS A 45 9.91 -12.03 -1.48
C CYS A 45 9.24 -11.97 -2.86
N GLY A 46 8.19 -11.15 -3.00
CA GLY A 46 7.53 -10.88 -4.29
C GLY A 46 8.47 -10.26 -5.32
N ASP A 47 9.25 -9.26 -4.92
CA ASP A 47 10.20 -8.58 -5.81
C ASP A 47 11.26 -9.55 -6.35
N GLN A 48 11.87 -10.35 -5.47
CA GLN A 48 12.86 -11.35 -5.88
C GLN A 48 12.24 -12.43 -6.77
N THR A 49 10.99 -12.83 -6.48
CA THR A 49 10.22 -13.76 -7.32
C THR A 49 10.00 -13.18 -8.72
N ASN A 50 9.66 -11.89 -8.82
CA ASN A 50 9.47 -11.19 -10.10
C ASN A 50 10.78 -11.01 -10.88
N VAL A 51 11.88 -10.72 -10.20
CA VAL A 51 13.23 -10.65 -10.82
C VAL A 51 13.62 -12.02 -11.37
N LEU A 52 13.37 -13.09 -10.61
CA LEU A 52 13.65 -14.45 -11.04
C LEU A 52 12.83 -14.83 -12.27
N GLN A 53 11.52 -14.52 -12.26
CA GLN A 53 10.64 -14.78 -13.39
C GLN A 53 11.12 -14.08 -14.67
N ARG A 54 11.47 -12.79 -14.59
CA ARG A 54 12.00 -12.02 -15.73
C ARG A 54 13.32 -12.58 -16.25
N SER A 55 14.22 -12.95 -15.36
CA SER A 55 15.51 -13.56 -15.74
C SER A 55 15.32 -14.88 -16.48
N VAL A 56 14.35 -15.70 -16.05
CA VAL A 56 13.99 -16.97 -16.70
C VAL A 56 13.35 -16.73 -18.07
N THR A 57 12.45 -15.76 -18.20
CA THR A 57 11.86 -15.38 -19.50
C THR A 57 12.91 -14.86 -20.49
N GLN A 58 13.88 -14.08 -20.02
CA GLN A 58 14.99 -13.62 -20.86
C GLN A 58 15.86 -14.79 -21.32
N LEU A 59 16.14 -15.75 -20.42
CA LEU A 59 16.89 -16.96 -20.77
C LEU A 59 16.13 -17.82 -21.79
N ASP A 60 14.82 -17.99 -21.63
CA ASP A 60 13.95 -18.73 -22.55
C ASP A 60 14.02 -18.15 -23.98
N GLY A 61 14.02 -16.82 -24.11
CA GLY A 61 14.19 -16.16 -25.41
C GLY A 61 15.58 -16.28 -26.04
N ALA A 62 16.60 -16.66 -25.26
CA ALA A 62 17.99 -16.80 -25.72
C ALA A 62 18.45 -18.27 -25.83
N TRP A 63 17.70 -19.20 -25.22
CA TRP A 63 18.01 -20.62 -25.16
C TRP A 63 16.75 -21.42 -25.45
N GLU A 64 16.73 -22.10 -26.60
CA GLU A 64 15.58 -22.87 -27.05
C GLU A 64 15.84 -24.38 -26.97
N GLY A 65 14.76 -25.15 -26.81
CA GLY A 65 14.76 -26.62 -26.87
C GLY A 65 14.33 -27.29 -25.56
N LYS A 66 14.17 -28.61 -25.59
CA LYS A 66 13.56 -29.41 -24.50
C LYS A 66 14.21 -29.21 -23.11
N SER A 67 15.51 -28.92 -23.08
CA SER A 67 16.23 -28.63 -21.85
C SER A 67 15.88 -27.26 -21.29
N SER A 68 15.69 -26.26 -22.15
CA SER A 68 15.22 -24.94 -21.75
C SER A 68 13.79 -25.02 -21.23
N ASP A 69 12.88 -25.68 -21.98
CA ASP A 69 11.48 -25.89 -21.57
C ASP A 69 11.39 -26.53 -20.17
N GLY A 70 12.22 -27.56 -19.92
CA GLY A 70 12.31 -28.24 -18.62
C GLY A 70 12.80 -27.32 -17.51
N PHE A 71 13.83 -26.51 -17.78
CA PHE A 71 14.35 -25.54 -16.81
C PHE A 71 13.31 -24.45 -16.49
N VAL A 72 12.68 -23.87 -17.50
CA VAL A 72 11.63 -22.86 -17.34
C VAL A 72 10.46 -23.40 -16.51
N ALA A 73 10.02 -24.64 -16.80
CA ALA A 73 8.96 -25.30 -16.03
C ALA A 73 9.35 -25.53 -14.56
N TYR A 74 10.60 -25.90 -14.28
CA TYR A 74 11.10 -26.03 -12.92
C TYR A 74 11.13 -24.69 -12.19
N MET A 75 11.69 -23.67 -12.84
CA MET A 75 11.75 -22.32 -12.28
C MET A 75 10.37 -21.71 -12.05
N ALA A 76 9.37 -22.06 -12.86
CA ALA A 76 7.97 -21.69 -12.62
C ALA A 76 7.43 -22.28 -11.29
N ASN A 77 7.90 -23.45 -10.87
CA ASN A 77 7.54 -24.00 -9.56
C ASN A 77 8.28 -23.29 -8.41
N VAL A 78 9.52 -22.85 -8.63
CA VAL A 78 10.26 -22.01 -7.68
C VAL A 78 9.53 -20.69 -7.45
N THR A 79 9.10 -20.01 -8.51
CA THR A 79 8.32 -18.76 -8.40
C THR A 79 6.98 -18.97 -7.71
N LYS A 80 6.24 -20.05 -8.02
CA LYS A 80 5.00 -20.37 -7.28
C LYS A 80 5.23 -20.56 -5.77
N CYS A 81 6.35 -21.16 -5.36
CA CYS A 81 6.71 -21.28 -3.95
C CYS A 81 7.00 -19.90 -3.32
N GLY A 82 7.68 -19.02 -4.06
CA GLY A 82 7.91 -17.63 -3.66
C GLY A 82 6.62 -16.86 -3.45
N THR A 83 5.68 -16.94 -4.40
CA THR A 83 4.35 -16.33 -4.28
C THR A 83 3.58 -16.88 -3.08
N SER A 84 3.55 -18.20 -2.88
CA SER A 84 2.89 -18.82 -1.73
C SER A 84 3.46 -18.32 -0.39
N MET A 85 4.78 -18.14 -0.31
CA MET A 85 5.44 -17.57 0.86
C MET A 85 5.07 -16.10 1.09
N ALA A 86 5.08 -15.29 0.03
CA ALA A 86 4.69 -13.88 0.11
C ALA A 86 3.23 -13.71 0.56
N ASP A 87 2.32 -14.52 0.01
CA ASP A 87 0.90 -14.51 0.39
C ASP A 87 0.69 -14.91 1.85
N ALA A 88 1.43 -15.92 2.33
CA ALA A 88 1.37 -16.35 3.72
C ALA A 88 1.87 -15.26 4.68
N LEU A 89 2.95 -14.56 4.34
CA LEU A 89 3.49 -13.45 5.12
C LEU A 89 2.52 -12.26 5.16
N ASN A 90 1.95 -11.88 4.02
CA ASN A 90 0.95 -10.81 3.94
C ASN A 90 -0.29 -11.14 4.76
N SER A 91 -0.81 -12.34 4.61
CA SER A 91 -2.00 -12.77 5.33
C SER A 91 -1.76 -12.84 6.85
N ALA A 92 -0.57 -13.25 7.28
CA ALA A 92 -0.21 -13.21 8.69
C ALA A 92 -0.06 -11.78 9.24
N ALA A 93 0.46 -10.85 8.46
CA ALA A 93 0.47 -9.44 8.84
C ALA A 93 -0.95 -8.89 9.02
N THR A 94 -1.88 -9.26 8.14
CA THR A 94 -3.30 -8.89 8.27
C THR A 94 -3.91 -9.41 9.57
N ASP A 95 -3.64 -10.66 9.96
CA ASP A 95 -4.14 -11.21 11.23
C ASP A 95 -3.56 -10.47 12.44
N LEU A 96 -2.27 -10.13 12.40
CA LEU A 96 -1.59 -9.35 13.44
C LEU A 96 -2.18 -7.94 13.55
N GLU A 97 -2.49 -7.29 12.43
CA GLU A 97 -3.16 -5.98 12.42
C GLU A 97 -4.56 -6.04 13.00
N ALA A 98 -5.33 -7.08 12.69
CA ALA A 98 -6.65 -7.30 13.28
C ALA A 98 -6.55 -7.45 14.81
N ALA A 99 -5.58 -8.24 15.29
CA ALA A 99 -5.32 -8.38 16.74
C ALA A 99 -4.89 -7.05 17.38
N ALA A 100 -4.00 -6.29 16.74
CA ALA A 100 -3.58 -4.98 17.24
C ALA A 100 -4.73 -3.98 17.33
N ASN A 101 -5.63 -3.98 16.34
CA ASN A 101 -6.81 -3.12 16.34
C ASN A 101 -7.80 -3.51 17.44
N ALA A 102 -8.04 -4.81 17.65
CA ALA A 102 -8.88 -5.28 18.75
C ALA A 102 -8.32 -4.86 20.12
N LEU A 103 -6.99 -4.96 20.31
CA LEU A 103 -6.32 -4.48 21.51
C LEU A 103 -6.48 -2.97 21.70
N GLU A 104 -6.29 -2.16 20.66
CA GLU A 104 -6.46 -0.70 20.71
C GLU A 104 -7.90 -0.31 21.07
N THR A 105 -8.88 -0.94 20.43
CA THR A 105 -10.30 -0.75 20.72
C THR A 105 -10.63 -1.12 22.17
N ALA A 106 -10.01 -2.19 22.68
CA ALA A 106 -10.18 -2.59 24.08
C ALA A 106 -9.57 -1.58 25.06
N LYS A 107 -8.36 -1.07 24.80
CA LYS A 107 -7.73 -0.01 25.62
C LYS A 107 -8.59 1.24 25.67
N THR A 108 -9.08 1.69 24.51
CA THR A 108 -9.94 2.88 24.40
C THR A 108 -11.26 2.68 25.13
N SER A 109 -11.90 1.52 24.95
CA SER A 109 -13.19 1.21 25.60
C SER A 109 -13.04 1.07 27.11
N MET A 110 -11.99 0.40 27.58
CA MET A 110 -11.71 0.25 29.00
C MET A 110 -11.46 1.60 29.68
N SER A 111 -10.68 2.49 29.03
CA SER A 111 -10.43 3.85 29.53
C SER A 111 -11.73 4.62 29.69
N ARG A 112 -12.60 4.59 28.66
CA ARG A 112 -13.93 5.22 28.70
C ARG A 112 -14.83 4.64 29.79
N ILE A 113 -14.84 3.33 29.99
CA ILE A 113 -15.62 2.67 31.07
C ILE A 113 -15.13 3.15 32.44
N CYS A 114 -13.82 3.16 32.66
CA CYS A 114 -13.21 3.61 33.91
C CYS A 114 -13.49 5.10 34.18
N GLU A 115 -13.32 5.97 33.18
CA GLU A 115 -13.60 7.41 33.30
C GLU A 115 -15.07 7.69 33.62
N ASN A 116 -16.00 7.00 32.94
CA ASN A 116 -17.43 7.12 33.19
C ASN A 116 -17.79 6.66 34.62
N LEU A 117 -17.22 5.54 35.08
CA LEU A 117 -17.40 5.05 36.44
C LEU A 117 -16.91 6.06 37.47
N LEU A 118 -15.68 6.56 37.31
CA LEU A 118 -15.08 7.54 38.22
C LEU A 118 -15.89 8.84 38.26
N SER A 119 -16.36 9.31 37.10
CA SER A 119 -17.23 10.48 36.99
C SER A 119 -18.54 10.29 37.76
N ARG A 120 -19.25 9.16 37.52
CA ARG A 120 -20.49 8.80 38.24
C ARG A 120 -20.26 8.69 39.74
N ALA A 121 -19.20 8.00 40.17
CA ALA A 121 -18.87 7.83 41.58
C ALA A 121 -18.57 9.16 42.28
N ARG A 122 -17.83 10.07 41.63
CA ARG A 122 -17.56 11.42 42.14
C ARG A 122 -18.84 12.24 42.25
N GLN A 123 -19.70 12.20 41.24
CA GLN A 123 -20.99 12.90 41.23
C GLN A 123 -21.91 12.40 42.35
N THR A 124 -22.02 11.08 42.56
CA THR A 124 -22.85 10.50 43.63
C THR A 124 -22.34 10.91 45.01
N ARG A 125 -21.02 10.90 45.24
CA ARG A 125 -20.45 11.39 46.51
C ARG A 125 -20.78 12.85 46.78
N GLN A 126 -20.79 13.69 45.75
CA GLN A 126 -21.19 15.10 45.87
C GLN A 126 -22.68 15.26 46.15
N GLN A 127 -23.54 14.51 45.45
CA GLN A 127 -24.99 14.60 45.62
C GLN A 127 -25.46 14.08 46.99
N LEU A 128 -24.81 13.03 47.52
CA LEU A 128 -25.17 12.36 48.77
C LEU A 128 -24.22 12.71 49.93
N HIS A 129 -23.54 13.85 49.89
CA HIS A 129 -22.50 14.24 50.85
C HIS A 129 -22.94 14.26 52.34
N GLY A 130 -24.24 14.35 52.62
CA GLY A 130 -24.82 14.31 53.97
C GLY A 130 -25.45 12.97 54.37
N GLN A 131 -25.42 11.96 53.49
CA GLN A 131 -25.96 10.62 53.75
C GLN A 131 -24.91 9.71 54.42
N PRO A 132 -25.33 8.62 55.08
CA PRO A 132 -24.42 7.60 55.58
C PRO A 132 -23.50 7.07 54.47
N GLN A 133 -22.21 6.94 54.78
CA GLN A 133 -21.19 6.51 53.81
C GLN A 133 -21.50 5.14 53.17
N GLU A 134 -22.16 4.25 53.92
CA GLU A 134 -22.52 2.92 53.42
C GLU A 134 -23.61 2.97 52.34
N ASP A 135 -24.55 3.92 52.42
CA ASP A 135 -25.57 4.11 51.39
C ASP A 135 -24.93 4.59 50.09
N VAL A 136 -23.97 5.52 50.19
CA VAL A 136 -23.16 6.00 49.06
C VAL A 136 -22.33 4.86 48.46
N ASN A 137 -21.67 4.06 49.30
CA ASN A 137 -20.87 2.92 48.86
C ASN A 137 -21.72 1.86 48.16
N SER A 138 -22.95 1.60 48.64
CA SER A 138 -23.89 0.66 48.02
C SER A 138 -24.23 1.05 46.58
N VAL A 139 -24.51 2.33 46.33
CA VAL A 139 -24.75 2.83 44.97
C VAL A 139 -23.50 2.69 44.09
N ILE A 140 -22.32 3.02 44.61
CA ILE A 140 -21.06 2.90 43.86
C ILE A 140 -20.75 1.44 43.52
N ARG A 141 -21.03 0.47 44.40
CA ARG A 141 -20.90 -0.96 44.09
C ARG A 141 -21.76 -1.35 42.89
N GLY A 142 -22.98 -0.81 42.80
CA GLY A 142 -23.86 -1.00 41.64
C GLY A 142 -23.21 -0.53 40.33
N TYR A 143 -22.62 0.67 40.33
CA TYR A 143 -21.91 1.19 39.15
C TYR A 143 -20.67 0.38 38.80
N CYS A 144 -19.92 -0.11 39.79
CA CYS A 144 -18.78 -0.98 39.56
C CYS A 144 -19.19 -2.31 38.91
N SER A 145 -20.31 -2.89 39.35
CA SER A 145 -20.87 -4.12 38.77
C SER A 145 -21.30 -3.92 37.31
N GLU A 146 -22.02 -2.82 37.02
CA GLU A 146 -22.41 -2.44 35.66
C GLU A 146 -21.18 -2.26 34.75
N ALA A 147 -20.21 -1.48 35.20
CA ALA A 147 -18.97 -1.24 34.45
C ALA A 147 -18.15 -2.53 34.23
N THR A 148 -18.17 -3.45 35.20
CA THR A 148 -17.53 -4.77 35.07
C THR A 148 -18.23 -5.61 34.00
N SER A 149 -19.56 -5.64 33.99
CA SER A 149 -20.36 -6.32 32.97
C SER A 149 -20.11 -5.76 31.57
N ASP A 150 -19.91 -4.45 31.44
CA ASP A 150 -19.58 -3.80 30.16
C ASP A 150 -18.13 -4.09 29.71
N ALA A 151 -17.21 -4.25 30.66
CA ALA A 151 -15.79 -4.50 30.41
C ALA A 151 -15.49 -5.94 29.98
N GLN A 152 -16.19 -6.93 30.54
CA GLN A 152 -16.00 -8.36 30.23
C GLN A 152 -16.06 -8.70 28.72
N PRO A 153 -17.07 -8.26 27.93
CA PRO A 153 -17.10 -8.55 26.50
C PRO A 153 -15.97 -7.86 25.73
N VAL A 154 -15.53 -6.67 26.16
CA VAL A 154 -14.40 -5.94 25.56
C VAL A 154 -13.10 -6.73 25.69
N VAL A 155 -12.81 -7.22 26.91
CA VAL A 155 -11.62 -8.05 27.16
C VAL A 155 -11.71 -9.38 26.40
N SER A 156 -12.88 -10.02 26.40
CA SER A 156 -13.09 -11.30 25.72
C SER A 156 -12.89 -11.20 24.19
N GLN A 157 -13.34 -10.10 23.57
CA GLN A 157 -13.13 -9.83 22.15
C GLN A 157 -11.65 -9.65 21.82
N ALA A 158 -10.92 -8.89 22.64
CA ALA A 158 -9.48 -8.69 22.48
C ALA A 158 -8.71 -10.01 22.60
N GLU A 159 -9.02 -10.82 23.61
CA GLU A 159 -8.43 -12.16 23.78
C GLU A 159 -8.72 -13.07 22.59
N SER A 160 -9.96 -13.08 22.11
CA SER A 160 -10.37 -13.89 20.97
C SER A 160 -9.59 -13.50 19.71
N ALA A 161 -9.40 -12.20 19.46
CA ALA A 161 -8.64 -11.70 18.32
C ALA A 161 -7.15 -12.09 18.41
N VAL A 162 -6.53 -11.94 19.59
CA VAL A 162 -5.13 -12.33 19.82
C VAL A 162 -4.95 -13.83 19.67
N ASN A 163 -5.86 -14.64 20.22
CA ASN A 163 -5.80 -16.10 20.12
C ASN A 163 -6.04 -16.58 18.69
N ALA A 164 -6.95 -15.94 17.94
CA ALA A 164 -7.17 -16.23 16.54
C ALA A 164 -5.89 -15.97 15.72
N ALA A 165 -5.27 -14.80 15.88
CA ALA A 165 -4.01 -14.48 15.23
C ALA A 165 -2.88 -15.46 15.61
N ALA A 166 -2.75 -15.82 16.89
CA ALA A 166 -1.77 -16.81 17.31
C ALA A 166 -2.03 -18.20 16.70
N GLY A 167 -3.30 -18.60 16.58
CA GLY A 167 -3.73 -19.86 15.97
C GLY A 167 -3.43 -19.91 14.48
N THR A 168 -3.78 -18.85 13.73
CA THR A 168 -3.50 -18.78 12.29
C THR A 168 -2.00 -18.81 12.03
N LEU A 169 -1.20 -18.05 12.78
CA LEU A 169 0.26 -18.04 12.67
C LEU A 169 0.88 -19.42 12.88
N LYS A 170 0.38 -20.21 13.84
CA LYS A 170 0.83 -21.59 14.06
C LYS A 170 0.45 -22.53 12.92
N GLY A 171 -0.71 -22.33 12.29
CA GLY A 171 -1.20 -23.18 11.20
C GLY A 171 -0.58 -22.89 9.84
N ARG A 172 -0.17 -21.64 9.59
CA ARG A 172 0.31 -21.17 8.27
C ARG A 172 1.46 -21.98 7.67
N PRO A 173 2.52 -22.39 8.40
CA PRO A 173 3.59 -23.20 7.83
C PRO A 173 3.10 -24.54 7.23
N GLY A 174 2.06 -25.15 7.81
CA GLY A 174 1.46 -26.38 7.31
C GLY A 174 0.54 -26.18 6.10
N ALA A 175 0.00 -24.98 5.93
CA ALA A 175 -0.91 -24.62 4.84
C ALA A 175 -0.18 -24.10 3.58
N LEU A 176 1.13 -23.88 3.65
CA LEU A 176 1.94 -23.44 2.52
C LEU A 176 1.90 -24.47 1.38
N THR A 177 1.33 -24.06 0.26
CA THR A 177 1.26 -24.87 -0.95
C THR A 177 1.37 -23.98 -2.20
N PRO A 178 2.31 -24.26 -3.12
CA PRO A 178 3.46 -25.17 -2.96
C PRO A 178 4.51 -24.59 -2.00
N LYS A 179 5.40 -25.45 -1.47
CA LYS A 179 6.50 -25.05 -0.58
C LYS A 179 7.85 -25.30 -1.22
N PHE A 180 8.86 -24.47 -0.90
CA PHE A 180 10.22 -24.67 -1.40
C PHE A 180 10.77 -26.06 -1.09
N SER A 181 10.44 -26.62 0.08
CA SER A 181 10.87 -27.97 0.46
C SER A 181 10.16 -29.10 -0.31
N SER A 182 9.18 -28.78 -1.16
CA SER A 182 8.52 -29.74 -2.06
C SER A 182 9.06 -29.69 -3.48
N LEU A 183 10.02 -28.80 -3.76
CA LEU A 183 10.71 -28.78 -5.05
C LEU A 183 11.62 -30.01 -5.15
N GLU A 184 11.60 -30.65 -6.32
CA GLU A 184 12.50 -31.75 -6.63
C GLU A 184 13.95 -31.25 -6.75
N ASP A 185 14.92 -32.16 -6.57
CA ASP A 185 16.34 -31.84 -6.74
C ASP A 185 16.59 -31.38 -8.19
N PRO A 186 17.12 -30.17 -8.42
CA PRO A 186 17.36 -29.67 -9.77
C PRO A 186 18.34 -30.55 -10.55
N ASN A 187 19.24 -31.27 -9.88
CA ASN A 187 20.25 -32.12 -10.53
C ASN A 187 19.69 -33.43 -11.08
N THR A 188 18.46 -33.80 -10.71
CA THR A 188 17.78 -35.01 -11.19
C THR A 188 16.78 -34.73 -12.30
N GLN A 189 16.59 -33.46 -12.66
CA GLN A 189 15.60 -33.02 -13.63
C GLN A 189 16.06 -33.25 -15.07
N SER A 190 15.09 -33.33 -16.00
CA SER A 190 15.32 -33.59 -17.42
C SER A 190 16.15 -32.53 -18.15
N PHE A 191 16.25 -31.31 -17.61
CA PHE A 191 17.10 -30.24 -18.12
C PHE A 191 18.55 -30.32 -17.66
N THR A 192 18.87 -31.21 -16.72
CA THR A 192 20.23 -31.47 -16.27
C THR A 192 20.79 -32.67 -17.04
N PRO A 193 21.98 -32.55 -17.67
CA PRO A 193 22.58 -33.67 -18.36
C PRO A 193 22.89 -34.83 -17.41
N ALA A 194 22.71 -36.06 -17.87
CA ALA A 194 23.18 -37.22 -17.13
C ALA A 194 24.70 -37.11 -16.87
N PRO A 195 25.21 -37.55 -15.70
CA PRO A 195 26.64 -37.52 -15.41
C PRO A 195 27.49 -38.10 -16.54
N GLY A 196 28.43 -37.31 -17.06
CA GLY A 196 29.31 -37.71 -18.17
C GLY A 196 28.77 -37.49 -19.58
N LYS A 197 27.59 -36.87 -19.76
CA LYS A 197 27.10 -36.42 -21.07
C LYS A 197 27.10 -34.88 -21.17
N PRO A 198 27.86 -34.27 -22.09
CA PRO A 198 27.87 -32.82 -22.27
C PRO A 198 26.55 -32.32 -22.90
N VAL A 199 26.19 -31.07 -22.59
CA VAL A 199 25.14 -30.34 -23.33
C VAL A 199 25.70 -29.99 -24.71
N GLU A 200 25.03 -30.42 -25.78
CA GLU A 200 25.30 -29.92 -27.12
C GLU A 200 24.54 -28.61 -27.30
N TRP A 201 25.27 -27.48 -27.31
CA TRP A 201 24.71 -26.18 -27.62
C TRP A 201 25.02 -25.81 -29.07
N ALA A 202 23.98 -25.58 -29.87
CA ALA A 202 24.11 -25.13 -31.25
C ALA A 202 23.62 -23.68 -31.36
N PRO A 203 24.50 -22.70 -31.64
CA PRO A 203 24.08 -21.31 -31.84
C PRO A 203 23.17 -21.20 -33.06
N THR A 204 22.01 -20.57 -32.88
CA THR A 204 21.20 -20.10 -34.02
C THR A 204 21.91 -18.89 -34.64
N ALA A 205 22.13 -18.91 -35.95
CA ALA A 205 22.74 -17.79 -36.65
C ALA A 205 21.82 -16.55 -36.55
N PRO A 206 22.39 -15.34 -36.36
CA PRO A 206 21.59 -14.12 -36.38
C PRO A 206 20.84 -14.00 -37.71
N PRO A 207 19.61 -13.46 -37.72
CA PRO A 207 18.85 -13.27 -38.95
C PRO A 207 19.65 -12.41 -39.93
N ASP A 208 19.71 -12.87 -41.18
CA ASP A 208 20.43 -12.20 -42.26
C ASP A 208 19.75 -10.85 -42.57
N ASP A 209 20.40 -9.74 -42.25
CA ASP A 209 19.88 -8.37 -42.44
C ASP A 209 19.72 -8.00 -43.93
N SER A 210 20.05 -8.94 -44.84
CA SER A 210 19.99 -8.82 -46.30
C SER A 210 18.58 -8.87 -46.91
N THR A 211 17.51 -8.94 -46.11
CA THR A 211 16.11 -8.89 -46.59
C THR A 211 15.29 -7.69 -46.11
N LYS A 212 15.90 -6.67 -45.49
CA LYS A 212 15.23 -5.36 -45.33
C LYS A 212 15.12 -4.66 -46.68
N THR A 213 13.97 -4.84 -47.35
CA THR A 213 13.55 -4.00 -48.48
C THR A 213 13.57 -2.54 -48.06
N SER A 214 14.45 -1.78 -48.72
CA SER A 214 14.55 -0.33 -48.57
C SER A 214 13.35 0.32 -49.27
N SER A 215 12.36 0.79 -48.51
CA SER A 215 11.35 1.72 -49.05
C SER A 215 11.89 3.14 -48.95
N ALA A 216 12.30 3.66 -50.11
CA ALA A 216 12.81 5.00 -50.30
C ALA A 216 11.73 6.07 -50.03
N SER A 217 12.25 7.24 -49.66
CA SER A 217 11.58 8.50 -49.32
C SER A 217 10.54 8.96 -50.35
N ASP A 218 9.41 9.49 -49.86
CA ASP A 218 8.63 10.48 -50.60
C ASP A 218 8.17 11.60 -49.66
N SER A 219 8.81 12.76 -49.82
CA SER A 219 8.50 14.02 -49.17
C SER A 219 7.23 14.62 -49.78
N LYS A 220 6.30 15.14 -48.97
CA LYS A 220 5.25 16.05 -49.48
C LYS A 220 5.03 17.26 -48.55
N PRO A 221 4.88 18.48 -49.09
CA PRO A 221 5.10 19.73 -48.37
C PRO A 221 3.83 20.40 -47.82
N ALA A 222 4.05 21.43 -46.99
CA ALA A 222 3.08 22.29 -46.30
C ALA A 222 2.12 23.07 -47.24
N PRO A 223 0.91 23.48 -46.78
CA PRO A 223 -0.01 24.30 -47.57
C PRO A 223 0.03 25.81 -47.21
N THR A 224 -0.10 26.65 -48.22
CA THR A 224 -0.42 28.09 -48.17
C THR A 224 -1.72 28.39 -48.97
N PRO A 225 -2.39 29.55 -48.79
CA PRO A 225 -3.86 29.62 -48.74
C PRO A 225 -4.62 30.29 -49.93
N THR A 226 -5.94 29.97 -50.05
CA THR A 226 -7.13 30.72 -50.63
C THR A 226 -7.20 31.04 -52.15
N PRO A 227 -8.37 31.38 -52.80
CA PRO A 227 -9.75 31.64 -52.30
C PRO A 227 -11.01 31.19 -53.13
N ALA A 228 -12.17 31.25 -52.44
CA ALA A 228 -13.54 31.73 -52.80
C ALA A 228 -14.55 31.06 -53.79
N ALA A 229 -15.80 31.02 -53.29
CA ALA A 229 -17.15 31.01 -53.92
C ALA A 229 -17.62 29.71 -54.61
N SER A 230 -18.86 29.20 -54.54
CA SER A 230 -20.22 29.61 -54.14
C SER A 230 -21.02 28.28 -53.99
N GLY A 231 -22.00 28.05 -53.12
CA GLY A 231 -23.32 28.68 -52.99
C GLY A 231 -24.40 27.59 -52.71
N HIS A 232 -25.38 27.95 -51.87
CA HIS A 232 -26.78 27.47 -51.80
C HIS A 232 -27.22 26.16 -51.12
N GLY A 233 -28.22 26.34 -50.22
CA GLY A 233 -29.28 25.39 -49.81
C GLY A 233 -29.03 24.74 -48.44
N GLY A 234 -29.56 25.23 -47.30
CA GLY A 234 -30.98 25.31 -46.94
C GLY A 234 -31.39 23.98 -46.27
N GLY A 235 -31.99 23.85 -45.09
CA GLY A 235 -32.53 24.77 -44.09
C GLY A 235 -33.34 23.92 -43.09
N GLY A 236 -33.50 24.40 -41.84
CA GLY A 236 -34.49 23.95 -40.85
C GLY A 236 -34.25 22.57 -40.22
N GLY A 237 -34.45 22.34 -38.93
CA GLY A 237 -35.05 23.14 -37.86
C GLY A 237 -35.43 22.17 -36.73
N ALA A 238 -35.23 22.62 -35.49
CA ALA A 238 -36.10 22.48 -34.31
C ALA A 238 -36.77 21.12 -33.99
N SER A 239 -37.01 20.66 -32.76
CA SER A 239 -36.88 21.17 -31.39
C SER A 239 -37.64 20.17 -30.51
N GLY A 240 -37.34 20.14 -29.20
CA GLY A 240 -38.23 19.61 -28.16
C GLY A 240 -37.69 18.32 -27.52
N GLY A 241 -37.41 18.23 -26.22
CA GLY A 241 -37.78 19.07 -25.11
C GLY A 241 -38.71 18.33 -24.15
N GLY A 242 -38.22 18.07 -22.93
CA GLY A 242 -39.07 18.14 -21.73
C GLY A 242 -39.34 16.85 -20.94
N GLY A 243 -38.80 16.82 -19.71
CA GLY A 243 -39.42 16.30 -18.47
C GLY A 243 -39.46 14.78 -18.29
N GLY A 244 -39.19 14.18 -17.13
CA GLY A 244 -39.11 14.68 -15.76
C GLY A 244 -39.80 13.67 -14.82
N GLY A 245 -39.13 13.30 -13.72
CA GLY A 245 -39.66 12.49 -12.59
C GLY A 245 -39.27 11.01 -12.68
N GLY A 246 -38.82 10.32 -11.63
CA GLY A 246 -38.69 10.61 -10.21
C GLY A 246 -38.81 9.30 -9.42
N GLY A 247 -37.94 9.09 -8.43
CA GLY A 247 -37.96 7.97 -7.47
C GLY A 247 -36.96 6.85 -7.80
N GLY A 248 -36.14 6.34 -6.89
CA GLY A 248 -35.96 6.60 -5.47
C GLY A 248 -35.17 5.42 -4.87
N GLY A 249 -34.17 5.72 -4.05
CA GLY A 249 -33.61 4.85 -3.01
C GLY A 249 -32.69 3.71 -3.47
N GLU A 250 -31.39 3.84 -3.18
CA GLU A 250 -30.66 2.91 -2.31
C GLU A 250 -29.26 3.48 -2.02
N GLY A 251 -28.91 3.57 -0.74
CA GLY A 251 -27.73 4.27 -0.24
C GLY A 251 -26.42 3.55 -0.59
N GLY A 252 -25.49 4.28 -1.21
CA GLY A 252 -24.09 3.91 -1.32
C GLY A 252 -23.23 4.95 -0.61
N GLY A 253 -22.46 4.51 0.39
CA GLY A 253 -21.60 5.36 1.22
C GLY A 253 -20.64 6.19 0.39
N GLY A 254 -20.73 7.51 0.56
CA GLY A 254 -19.88 8.47 -0.14
C GLY A 254 -18.42 8.37 0.29
N THR A 255 -17.55 8.17 -0.70
CA THR A 255 -16.11 8.44 -0.68
C THR A 255 -15.84 9.95 -0.63
N GLY A 256 -16.34 10.64 0.39
CA GLY A 256 -16.14 12.07 0.58
C GLY A 256 -14.85 12.35 1.36
N GLY A 257 -13.71 12.49 0.67
CA GLY A 257 -12.46 12.93 1.31
C GLY A 257 -11.14 12.63 0.60
N LEU A 258 -11.15 12.18 -0.66
CA LEU A 258 -9.93 11.73 -1.36
C LEU A 258 -9.44 12.69 -2.45
N GLY A 259 -9.95 13.92 -2.52
CA GLY A 259 -9.61 14.89 -3.56
C GLY A 259 -9.99 14.47 -4.98
N SER A 260 -9.60 15.27 -5.98
CA SER A 260 -9.93 15.06 -7.40
C SER A 260 -9.28 13.83 -8.02
N GLY A 261 -8.17 13.35 -7.47
CA GLY A 261 -7.48 12.13 -7.94
C GLY A 261 -8.12 10.82 -7.45
N GLY A 262 -9.14 10.89 -6.60
CA GLY A 262 -9.85 9.71 -6.08
C GLY A 262 -8.96 8.79 -5.22
N GLY A 263 -9.50 7.60 -4.91
CA GLY A 263 -8.78 6.52 -4.25
C GLY A 263 -7.98 5.66 -5.23
N PRO A 264 -7.08 4.80 -4.73
CA PRO A 264 -6.27 3.93 -5.57
C PRO A 264 -7.16 3.01 -6.42
N PRO A 265 -6.73 2.64 -7.64
CA PRO A 265 -7.45 1.68 -8.47
C PRO A 265 -7.69 0.38 -7.72
N SER A 266 -8.90 -0.19 -7.86
CA SER A 266 -9.21 -1.51 -7.33
C SER A 266 -8.53 -2.57 -8.19
N GLY A 267 -7.29 -2.91 -7.84
CA GLY A 267 -6.46 -3.86 -8.57
C GLY A 267 -5.04 -3.90 -8.01
N SER A 268 -4.29 -4.96 -8.35
CA SER A 268 -2.86 -4.99 -8.08
C SER A 268 -2.17 -3.88 -8.88
N PRO A 269 -1.08 -3.27 -8.37
CA PRO A 269 -0.25 -2.33 -9.12
C PRO A 269 0.02 -2.79 -10.56
N PRO A 270 0.12 -1.86 -11.53
CA PRO A 270 0.48 -2.22 -12.90
C PRO A 270 1.77 -3.06 -12.91
N PRO A 271 1.89 -4.06 -13.81
CA PRO A 271 3.11 -4.87 -13.91
C PRO A 271 4.29 -4.02 -14.39
N GLY A 272 5.41 -4.11 -13.68
CA GLY A 272 6.67 -3.40 -13.95
C GLY A 272 7.54 -3.36 -12.70
N ASN A 273 8.85 -3.14 -12.82
CA ASN A 273 9.65 -2.79 -11.65
C ASN A 273 9.81 -1.26 -11.53
N VAL A 274 10.01 -0.79 -10.30
CA VAL A 274 10.19 0.64 -10.01
C VAL A 274 11.32 1.24 -10.85
N GLU A 275 12.38 0.47 -11.14
CA GLU A 275 13.49 0.93 -11.99
C GLU A 275 13.07 1.20 -13.45
N GLU A 276 12.25 0.35 -14.07
CA GLU A 276 11.72 0.55 -15.42
C GLU A 276 10.85 1.80 -15.48
N TRP A 277 10.01 2.04 -14.48
CA TRP A 277 9.20 3.26 -14.39
C TRP A 277 10.06 4.51 -14.22
N ILE A 278 11.13 4.44 -13.41
CA ILE A 278 12.08 5.54 -13.26
C ILE A 278 12.77 5.82 -14.60
N ARG A 279 13.30 4.79 -15.28
CA ARG A 279 13.98 4.93 -16.58
C ARG A 279 13.07 5.53 -17.63
N GLU A 280 11.82 5.07 -17.70
CA GLU A 280 10.85 5.60 -18.65
C GLU A 280 10.45 7.04 -18.32
N ALA A 281 10.23 7.36 -17.04
CA ALA A 281 9.99 8.73 -16.61
C ALA A 281 11.18 9.64 -16.91
N ILE A 282 12.44 9.19 -16.72
CA ILE A 282 13.65 9.95 -17.07
C ILE A 282 13.66 10.28 -18.57
N LYS A 283 13.39 9.31 -19.45
CA LYS A 283 13.34 9.58 -20.90
C LYS A 283 12.30 10.65 -21.24
N ILE A 284 11.11 10.57 -20.66
CA ILE A 284 10.02 11.54 -20.90
C ILE A 284 10.41 12.91 -20.35
N LEU A 285 10.99 12.97 -19.14
CA LEU A 285 11.45 14.20 -18.50
C LEU A 285 12.56 14.87 -19.31
N GLN A 286 13.52 14.10 -19.83
CA GLN A 286 14.58 14.57 -20.72
C GLN A 286 14.02 15.15 -22.01
N ALA A 287 13.08 14.45 -22.65
CA ALA A 287 12.41 14.92 -23.87
C ALA A 287 11.65 16.24 -23.64
N ASN A 288 11.27 16.54 -22.39
CA ASN A 288 10.59 17.77 -21.97
C ASN A 288 11.53 18.81 -21.33
N GLY A 289 12.85 18.65 -21.50
CA GLY A 289 13.85 19.65 -21.10
C GLY A 289 14.16 19.71 -19.61
N ILE A 290 13.75 18.70 -18.83
CA ILE A 290 14.16 18.57 -17.42
C ILE A 290 15.55 17.91 -17.40
N PRO A 291 16.55 18.49 -16.73
CA PRO A 291 17.92 17.99 -16.74
C PRO A 291 18.10 16.82 -15.76
N VAL A 292 17.37 15.73 -16.01
CA VAL A 292 17.57 14.43 -15.34
C VAL A 292 18.30 13.47 -16.27
N THR A 293 19.10 12.57 -15.71
CA THR A 293 19.82 11.53 -16.44
C THR A 293 19.72 10.19 -15.74
N ASP A 294 20.22 9.12 -16.37
CA ASP A 294 20.33 7.80 -15.76
C ASP A 294 21.17 7.80 -14.46
N GLU A 295 22.04 8.80 -14.27
CA GLU A 295 22.78 8.97 -13.02
C GLU A 295 21.85 9.33 -11.85
N ASN A 296 20.65 9.86 -12.13
CA ASN A 296 19.67 10.25 -11.11
C ASN A 296 18.72 9.12 -10.69
N ILE A 297 18.91 7.90 -11.23
CA ILE A 297 18.06 6.75 -10.90
C ILE A 297 18.12 6.45 -9.42
N ASP A 298 19.31 6.50 -8.81
CA ASP A 298 19.51 6.18 -7.40
C ASP A 298 18.83 7.20 -6.47
N GLU A 299 18.82 8.49 -6.81
CA GLU A 299 18.11 9.53 -6.07
C GLU A 299 16.60 9.33 -6.15
N ILE A 300 16.06 9.12 -7.36
CA ILE A 300 14.62 8.92 -7.56
C ILE A 300 14.18 7.63 -6.85
N TRP A 301 14.94 6.55 -7.00
CA TRP A 301 14.70 5.29 -6.30
C TRP A 301 14.67 5.49 -4.79
N LYS A 302 15.65 6.21 -4.23
CA LYS A 302 15.74 6.46 -2.79
C LYS A 302 14.57 7.27 -2.27
N ILE A 303 14.08 8.25 -3.03
CA ILE A 303 12.85 8.97 -2.67
C ILE A 303 11.68 7.98 -2.66
N ILE A 304 11.47 7.22 -3.74
CA ILE A 304 10.35 6.26 -3.86
C ILE A 304 10.39 5.21 -2.74
N GLU A 305 11.56 4.68 -2.41
CA GLU A 305 11.73 3.73 -1.31
C GLU A 305 11.26 4.31 0.03
N LYS A 306 11.57 5.58 0.30
CA LYS A 306 11.21 6.26 1.55
C LYS A 306 9.76 6.73 1.60
N GLU A 307 9.23 7.19 0.46
CA GLU A 307 7.90 7.77 0.36
C GLU A 307 6.81 6.69 0.25
N SER A 308 7.02 5.65 -0.56
CA SER A 308 5.98 4.67 -0.88
C SER A 308 6.44 3.21 -0.75
N SER A 309 7.72 2.98 -0.45
CA SER A 309 8.34 1.65 -0.51
C SER A 309 8.15 0.97 -1.88
N GLY A 310 8.05 1.76 -2.95
CA GLY A 310 7.85 1.24 -4.32
C GLY A 310 6.42 0.88 -4.68
N ASN A 311 5.42 1.18 -3.83
CA ASN A 311 4.02 0.89 -4.10
C ASN A 311 3.34 2.06 -4.84
N PRO A 312 2.94 1.92 -6.12
CA PRO A 312 2.28 3.00 -6.87
C PRO A 312 0.85 3.27 -6.40
N HIS A 313 0.25 2.39 -5.59
CA HIS A 313 -1.05 2.60 -4.95
C HIS A 313 -0.91 3.05 -3.48
N ALA A 314 0.29 3.48 -3.05
CA ALA A 314 0.50 4.02 -1.71
C ALA A 314 -0.33 5.29 -1.48
N ILE A 315 -1.00 5.35 -0.33
CA ILE A 315 -1.78 6.51 0.10
C ILE A 315 -1.50 6.81 1.56
N ASN A 316 -1.18 8.07 1.85
CA ASN A 316 -1.03 8.57 3.22
C ASN A 316 -2.37 9.11 3.72
N LEU A 317 -2.93 8.50 4.77
CA LEU A 317 -4.21 8.90 5.37
C LEU A 317 -4.08 9.52 6.77
N TRP A 318 -2.87 9.79 7.26
CA TRP A 318 -2.62 10.15 8.66
C TRP A 318 -2.06 11.57 8.84
N ASP A 319 -1.56 12.20 7.78
CA ASP A 319 -0.97 13.54 7.82
C ASP A 319 -2.01 14.68 7.76
N SER A 320 -1.54 15.93 7.86
CA SER A 320 -2.40 17.12 7.77
C SER A 320 -3.08 17.26 6.40
N ASN A 321 -2.48 16.71 5.35
CA ASN A 321 -3.04 16.75 4.00
C ASN A 321 -4.23 15.78 3.87
N ALA A 322 -4.13 14.60 4.47
CA ALA A 322 -5.23 13.66 4.59
C ALA A 322 -6.39 14.23 5.42
N GLN A 323 -6.08 14.92 6.53
CA GLN A 323 -7.10 15.63 7.32
C GLN A 323 -7.79 16.75 6.52
N ALA A 324 -7.06 17.41 5.61
CA ALA A 324 -7.59 18.40 4.69
C ALA A 324 -8.32 17.79 3.47
N GLY A 325 -8.41 16.46 3.37
CA GLY A 325 -9.10 15.75 2.29
C GLY A 325 -8.33 15.65 0.98
N THR A 326 -7.01 15.91 1.01
CA THR A 326 -6.10 15.81 -0.16
C THR A 326 -4.88 14.97 0.21
N PRO A 327 -5.04 13.67 0.49
CA PRO A 327 -3.94 12.80 0.90
C PRO A 327 -2.84 12.71 -0.16
N SER A 328 -1.62 12.43 0.27
CA SER A 328 -0.48 12.12 -0.60
C SER A 328 -0.60 10.72 -1.21
N LYS A 329 -0.26 10.58 -2.50
CA LYS A 329 -0.57 9.40 -3.32
C LYS A 329 0.58 9.00 -4.25
N GLY A 330 0.68 7.70 -4.51
CA GLY A 330 1.58 7.12 -5.50
C GLY A 330 3.06 7.09 -5.09
N LEU A 331 3.93 6.77 -6.04
CA LEU A 331 5.34 6.43 -5.78
C LEU A 331 6.13 7.55 -5.08
N MET A 332 5.90 8.79 -5.49
CA MET A 332 6.56 9.98 -4.95
C MET A 332 5.70 10.74 -3.93
N GLN A 333 4.58 10.15 -3.50
CA GLN A 333 3.65 10.73 -2.52
C GLN A 333 3.20 12.17 -2.87
N CYS A 334 2.77 12.38 -4.11
CA CYS A 334 2.20 13.66 -4.54
C CYS A 334 0.77 13.85 -4.00
N ILE A 335 0.43 15.06 -3.54
CA ILE A 335 -0.97 15.48 -3.36
C ILE A 335 -1.56 15.95 -4.70
N ASP A 336 -2.90 15.94 -4.82
CA ASP A 336 -3.61 16.26 -6.07
C ASP A 336 -3.23 17.64 -6.65
N SER A 337 -3.05 18.66 -5.80
CA SER A 337 -2.67 20.00 -6.26
C SER A 337 -1.25 20.04 -6.83
N THR A 338 -0.30 19.37 -6.17
CA THR A 338 1.08 19.24 -6.64
C THR A 338 1.14 18.46 -7.94
N PHE A 339 0.44 17.32 -8.02
CA PHE A 339 0.39 16.50 -9.23
C PHE A 339 -0.16 17.30 -10.40
N ASN A 340 -1.32 17.97 -10.24
CA ASN A 340 -1.94 18.73 -11.32
C ASN A 340 -1.09 19.94 -11.78
N ALA A 341 -0.32 20.55 -10.89
CA ALA A 341 0.58 21.65 -11.25
C ALA A 341 1.85 21.19 -11.98
N HIS A 342 2.30 19.94 -11.76
CA HIS A 342 3.59 19.43 -12.23
C HIS A 342 3.50 18.23 -13.18
N LYS A 343 2.31 17.75 -13.52
CA LYS A 343 2.12 16.77 -14.60
C LYS A 343 2.45 17.34 -15.98
N LEU A 344 2.83 16.47 -16.90
CA LEU A 344 2.96 16.81 -18.32
C LEU A 344 1.63 16.56 -19.05
N PRO A 345 1.36 17.25 -20.18
CA PRO A 345 0.19 16.95 -21.01
C PRO A 345 0.16 15.47 -21.41
N GLY A 346 -0.96 14.78 -21.19
CA GLY A 346 -1.10 13.34 -21.46
C GLY A 346 -0.71 12.43 -20.30
N HIS A 347 -0.24 12.99 -19.18
CA HIS A 347 0.11 12.27 -17.94
C HIS A 347 -0.85 12.65 -16.80
N ASP A 348 -2.12 12.27 -16.96
CA ASP A 348 -3.24 12.75 -16.13
C ASP A 348 -3.61 11.83 -14.97
N ASP A 349 -2.91 10.71 -14.78
CA ASP A 349 -3.23 9.71 -13.76
C ASP A 349 -2.24 9.70 -12.60
N ILE A 350 -2.67 10.17 -11.42
CA ILE A 350 -1.82 10.22 -10.21
C ILE A 350 -1.40 8.84 -9.69
N TRP A 351 -2.12 7.78 -10.06
CA TRP A 351 -1.83 6.40 -9.68
C TRP A 351 -0.97 5.68 -10.72
N ASN A 352 -0.81 6.25 -11.91
CA ASN A 352 0.14 5.74 -12.89
C ASN A 352 1.57 6.00 -12.36
N PRO A 353 2.41 4.95 -12.26
CA PRO A 353 3.74 5.07 -11.67
C PRO A 353 4.63 6.08 -12.43
N ILE A 354 4.53 6.11 -13.76
CA ILE A 354 5.35 6.98 -14.61
C ILE A 354 4.89 8.44 -14.44
N ASP A 355 3.58 8.69 -14.52
CA ASP A 355 3.01 10.04 -14.35
C ASP A 355 3.33 10.61 -12.97
N ASN A 356 3.25 9.78 -11.92
CA ASN A 356 3.55 10.19 -10.55
C ASN A 356 5.04 10.55 -10.37
N ILE A 357 5.95 9.78 -10.97
CA ILE A 357 7.39 10.11 -10.99
C ILE A 357 7.64 11.40 -11.77
N ILE A 358 7.02 11.58 -12.95
CA ILE A 358 7.14 12.80 -13.75
C ILE A 358 6.74 14.02 -12.92
N ALA A 359 5.59 13.98 -12.27
CA ALA A 359 5.09 15.09 -11.46
C ALA A 359 5.97 15.35 -10.23
N GLY A 360 6.38 14.31 -9.50
CA GLY A 360 7.22 14.43 -8.31
C GLY A 360 8.63 14.98 -8.62
N VAL A 361 9.24 14.54 -9.71
CA VAL A 361 10.54 15.07 -10.14
C VAL A 361 10.41 16.53 -10.60
N ARG A 362 9.39 16.88 -11.39
CA ARG A 362 9.16 18.28 -11.80
C ARG A 362 8.88 19.19 -10.60
N TYR A 363 8.17 18.71 -9.59
CA TYR A 363 8.01 19.42 -8.32
C TYR A 363 9.35 19.59 -7.60
N THR A 364 10.18 18.54 -7.55
CA THR A 364 11.52 18.59 -6.93
C THR A 364 12.37 19.70 -7.56
N PHE A 365 12.41 19.76 -8.88
CA PHE A 365 13.16 20.79 -9.60
C PHE A 365 12.58 22.19 -9.44
N SER A 366 11.25 22.33 -9.53
CA SER A 366 10.55 23.61 -9.38
C SER A 366 10.72 24.21 -7.97
N ARG A 367 10.61 23.38 -6.94
CA ARG A 367 10.56 23.84 -5.54
C ARG A 367 11.94 23.92 -4.88
N TYR A 368 12.87 23.04 -5.26
CA TYR A 368 14.17 22.87 -4.59
C TYR A 368 15.37 23.07 -5.50
N GLY A 369 15.18 23.32 -6.80
CA GLY A 369 16.27 23.54 -7.75
C GLY A 369 17.02 22.27 -8.16
N GLY A 370 16.46 21.08 -7.89
CA GLY A 370 17.04 19.78 -8.24
C GLY A 370 17.15 18.84 -7.04
N PHE A 371 17.68 17.63 -7.26
CA PHE A 371 17.79 16.60 -6.23
C PHE A 371 18.69 16.98 -5.05
N GLU A 372 19.75 17.77 -5.27
CA GLU A 372 20.62 18.26 -4.19
C GLU A 372 19.88 19.17 -3.19
N GLY A 373 18.87 19.89 -3.67
CA GLY A 373 18.03 20.76 -2.84
C GLY A 373 16.91 20.02 -2.12
N HIS A 374 16.63 18.77 -2.50
CA HIS A 374 15.56 17.98 -1.91
C HIS A 374 15.83 17.75 -0.41
N PRO A 375 14.91 18.11 0.50
CA PRO A 375 15.15 18.09 1.94
C PRO A 375 15.55 16.71 2.47
N GLY A 376 14.87 15.65 2.03
CA GLY A 376 15.22 14.27 2.40
C GLY A 376 16.60 13.82 1.93
N LEU A 377 16.96 14.03 0.67
CA LEU A 377 18.28 13.68 0.13
C LEU A 377 19.40 14.52 0.77
N LYS A 378 19.16 15.82 1.00
CA LYS A 378 20.09 16.73 1.64
C LYS A 378 20.34 16.40 3.11
N ALA A 379 19.29 16.04 3.85
CA ALA A 379 19.43 15.61 5.24
C ALA A 379 20.29 14.33 5.33
N MET A 380 20.07 13.37 4.42
CA MET A 380 20.85 12.13 4.37
C MET A 380 22.30 12.34 3.95
N SER A 381 22.57 13.25 3.00
CA SER A 381 23.96 13.58 2.62
C SER A 381 24.76 14.25 3.75
N GLN A 382 24.07 14.86 4.71
CA GLN A 382 24.65 15.44 5.92
C GLN A 382 24.67 14.47 7.13
N GLY A 383 24.32 13.20 6.93
CA GLY A 383 24.30 12.17 7.98
C GLY A 383 23.05 12.18 8.88
N GLY A 384 22.01 12.95 8.52
CA GLY A 384 20.72 13.00 9.20
C GLY A 384 19.69 11.99 8.67
N GLY A 385 18.55 11.90 9.35
CA GLY A 385 17.41 11.07 8.90
C GLY A 385 16.69 11.66 7.68
N TYR A 386 16.02 10.81 6.91
CA TYR A 386 15.21 11.25 5.77
C TYR A 386 14.03 12.13 6.23
N GLN A 387 13.85 13.28 5.59
CA GLN A 387 12.69 14.15 5.75
C GLN A 387 11.90 14.15 4.45
N GLY A 388 10.69 13.58 4.50
CA GLY A 388 9.74 13.61 3.40
C GLY A 388 9.08 14.98 3.25
N TYR A 389 8.10 15.05 2.35
CA TYR A 389 7.35 16.26 2.02
C TYR A 389 6.34 16.72 3.08
#